data_AF-A0A943WRZ1-F1
#
_entry.id   AF-A0A943WRZ1-F1
#
_cell.length_a   1.000
_cell.length_b   1.000
_cell.length_c   1.000
_cell.angle_alpha   90.00
_cell.angle_beta   90.00
_cell.angle_gamma   90.00
#
_symmetry.space_group_name_H-M   'P 1'
#
loop_
_entity.id
_entity.type
_entity.pdbx_description
1 polymer ?
#
loop_
_entity_poly.entity_id
_entity_poly.type
_entity_poly.pdbx_seq_one_letter_code
_entity_poly.pdbx_strand_id
1 'polypeptide(L)'
;MYQEKELKQLYERLKAQYPQYEPAFSGDCLTLTRLHSKIEITRVGVKLYVNGELYDQFTSEYVDDPDDLYELMEAFLLDLQHAGMKQGNETYIAAAKQAARTGSRFLILSAVCLTAVMIGLIATNSPWLFPLLLLIPAGSLIILKQIRKQVFQKSWVCPSCGQPLPMAKKAFSAEMEYVPQCPHCGKVLERAPDLEPIQREYSPGRQPLEPAHDLPAPGSKRPCMIAGGITITFALFLLPLIFIPDGNEPLDMAGVWTGVGMLLYLLVFSLALLLCRHAEPEETRQPVVVVRERMAVTVLGVIVWVLGFVLTLMGVIVAGTPPFAPDITAFVAVPGVPLFLLGVWMLLAGRNRALFVFRDNSMWYISSWGRKREFAPGQVTSVRLTAN
;
A
#
# COMPACT_ATOMS: atom_id res chain seq x y z
N MET A 1 10.22 -31.02 19.46
CA MET A 1 10.67 -30.38 20.71
C MET A 1 11.98 -29.66 20.43
N TYR A 2 12.07 -28.37 20.79
CA TYR A 2 13.28 -27.59 20.58
C TYR A 2 14.43 -28.07 21.45
N GLN A 3 15.64 -28.04 20.90
CA GLN A 3 16.84 -28.35 21.64
C GLN A 3 17.29 -27.15 22.49
N GLU A 4 17.91 -27.41 23.63
CA GLU A 4 18.43 -26.36 24.53
C GLU A 4 19.41 -25.41 23.81
N LYS A 5 20.20 -25.94 22.86
CA LYS A 5 21.13 -25.16 22.04
C LYS A 5 20.42 -24.18 21.11
N GLU A 6 19.30 -24.58 20.52
CA GLU A 6 18.49 -23.74 19.63
C GLU A 6 17.84 -22.59 20.42
N LEU A 7 17.29 -22.89 21.60
CA LEU A 7 16.72 -21.88 22.49
C LEU A 7 17.76 -20.86 22.97
N LYS A 8 19.01 -21.30 23.23
CA LYS A 8 20.12 -20.39 23.56
C LYS A 8 20.51 -19.50 22.39
N GLN A 9 20.53 -20.03 21.16
CA GLN A 9 20.80 -19.22 19.97
C GLN A 9 19.70 -18.16 19.74
N LEU A 10 18.43 -18.56 19.92
CA LEU A 10 17.29 -17.66 19.84
C LEU A 10 17.36 -16.54 20.90
N TYR A 11 17.72 -16.90 22.14
CA TYR A 11 17.96 -15.94 23.21
C TYR A 11 19.01 -14.88 22.84
N GLU A 12 20.17 -15.30 22.34
CA GLU A 12 21.24 -14.37 21.95
C GLU A 12 20.81 -13.45 20.80
N ARG A 13 20.06 -14.00 19.82
CA ARG A 13 19.51 -13.21 18.70
C ARG A 13 18.50 -12.17 19.20
N LEU A 14 17.58 -12.56 20.07
CA LEU A 14 16.58 -11.65 20.66
C LEU A 14 17.23 -10.58 21.54
N LYS A 15 18.26 -10.93 22.29
CA LYS A 15 19.02 -9.99 23.12
C LYS A 15 19.78 -8.97 22.26
N ALA A 16 20.29 -9.38 21.10
CA ALA A 16 20.96 -8.49 20.17
C ALA A 16 19.98 -7.53 19.45
N GLN A 17 18.81 -8.01 19.04
CA GLN A 17 17.85 -7.21 18.27
C GLN A 17 16.88 -6.40 19.14
N TYR A 18 16.47 -6.94 20.29
CA TYR A 18 15.51 -6.33 21.21
C TYR A 18 16.05 -6.23 22.65
N PRO A 19 17.21 -5.59 22.88
CA PRO A 19 17.77 -5.45 24.21
C PRO A 19 16.82 -4.74 25.20
N GLN A 20 15.92 -3.89 24.70
CA GLN A 20 14.94 -3.14 25.48
C GLN A 20 13.82 -3.98 26.13
N TYR A 21 13.65 -5.25 25.74
CA TYR A 21 12.61 -6.13 26.28
C TYR A 21 13.15 -7.15 27.29
N GLU A 22 14.40 -6.97 27.71
CA GLU A 22 15.07 -7.74 28.76
C GLU A 22 14.76 -9.24 28.69
N PRO A 23 15.12 -9.92 27.58
CA PRO A 23 14.88 -11.35 27.46
C PRO A 23 15.52 -12.07 28.65
N ALA A 24 14.75 -12.94 29.29
CA ALA A 24 15.19 -13.72 30.42
C ALA A 24 15.16 -15.21 30.06
N PHE A 25 16.25 -15.90 30.39
CA PHE A 25 16.38 -17.34 30.22
C PHE A 25 16.45 -17.97 31.60
N SER A 26 15.41 -18.71 31.99
CA SER A 26 15.32 -19.37 33.30
C SER A 26 15.00 -20.85 33.11
N GLY A 27 15.97 -21.70 33.43
CA GLY A 27 15.88 -23.14 33.16
C GLY A 27 15.78 -23.44 31.67
N ASP A 28 14.71 -24.15 31.27
CA ASP A 28 14.37 -24.51 29.88
C ASP A 28 13.33 -23.57 29.25
N CYS A 29 13.09 -22.40 29.86
CA CYS A 29 12.09 -21.43 29.43
C CYS A 29 12.75 -20.09 29.07
N LEU A 30 12.48 -19.61 27.86
CA LEU A 30 12.84 -18.28 27.39
C LEU A 30 11.60 -17.38 27.50
N THR A 31 11.70 -16.30 28.25
CA THR A 31 10.62 -15.34 28.44
C THR A 31 11.01 -13.96 27.94
N LEU A 32 10.12 -13.33 27.17
CA LEU A 32 10.25 -11.95 26.71
C LEU A 32 9.05 -11.17 27.24
N THR A 33 9.28 -10.08 27.97
CA THR A 33 8.20 -9.29 28.56
C THR A 33 8.24 -7.86 28.02
N ARG A 34 7.11 -7.38 27.49
CA ARG A 34 6.92 -6.02 26.98
C ARG A 34 5.61 -5.47 27.50
N LEU A 35 5.64 -4.54 28.47
CA LEU A 35 4.49 -3.82 29.06
C LEU A 35 3.21 -4.68 29.25
N HIS A 36 2.39 -4.78 28.21
CA HIS A 36 1.11 -5.48 28.16
C HIS A 36 1.17 -6.86 27.50
N SER A 37 2.36 -7.40 27.26
CA SER A 37 2.55 -8.66 26.54
C SER A 37 3.69 -9.47 27.13
N LYS A 38 3.56 -10.79 27.04
CA LYS A 38 4.56 -11.74 27.50
C LYS A 38 4.64 -12.89 26.50
N ILE A 39 5.84 -13.26 26.12
CA ILE A 39 6.10 -14.44 25.29
C ILE A 39 6.81 -15.44 26.17
N GLU A 40 6.30 -16.67 26.24
CA GLU A 40 6.92 -17.78 26.94
C GLU A 40 7.23 -18.90 25.95
N ILE A 41 8.49 -19.29 25.89
CA ILE A 41 9.00 -20.32 24.98
C ILE A 41 9.55 -21.45 25.81
N THR A 42 9.05 -22.65 25.58
CA THR A 42 9.49 -23.87 26.23
C THR A 42 9.93 -24.88 25.17
N ARG A 43 10.58 -25.98 25.57
CA ARG A 43 10.92 -27.08 24.65
C ARG A 43 9.71 -27.65 23.90
N VAL A 44 8.50 -27.49 24.44
CA VAL A 44 7.25 -28.03 23.90
C VAL A 44 6.59 -27.08 22.90
N GLY A 45 6.92 -25.78 22.94
CA GLY A 45 6.26 -24.77 22.12
C GLY A 45 6.26 -23.37 22.74
N VAL A 46 5.44 -22.49 22.18
CA VAL A 46 5.36 -21.05 22.51
C VAL A 46 3.97 -20.65 22.93
N LYS A 47 3.89 -19.77 23.94
CA LYS A 47 2.67 -19.13 24.41
C LYS A 47 2.84 -17.62 24.34
N LEU A 48 1.89 -16.97 23.68
CA LEU A 48 1.81 -15.53 23.56
C LEU A 48 0.72 -15.04 24.50
N TYR A 49 1.03 -14.04 25.31
CA TYR A 49 0.09 -13.43 26.25
C TYR A 49 -0.06 -11.95 25.94
N VAL A 50 -1.30 -11.45 26.03
CA VAL A 50 -1.65 -10.04 25.93
C VAL A 50 -2.56 -9.69 27.10
N ASN A 51 -2.26 -8.59 27.80
CA ASN A 51 -2.96 -8.13 29.02
C ASN A 51 -3.07 -9.19 30.14
N GLY A 52 -2.19 -10.19 30.14
CA GLY A 52 -2.22 -11.31 31.09
C GLY A 52 -3.09 -12.48 30.64
N GLU A 53 -3.81 -12.37 29.53
CA GLU A 53 -4.59 -13.45 28.93
C GLU A 53 -3.79 -14.18 27.84
N LEU A 54 -4.06 -15.47 27.65
CA LEU A 54 -3.44 -16.25 26.57
C LEU A 54 -4.01 -15.78 25.24
N TYR A 55 -3.14 -15.20 24.41
CA TYR A 55 -3.48 -14.70 23.09
C TYR A 55 -3.41 -15.79 22.02
N ASP A 56 -2.32 -16.57 22.00
CA ASP A 56 -2.13 -17.70 21.09
C ASP A 56 -1.11 -18.71 21.65
N GLN A 57 -1.14 -19.95 21.16
CA GLN A 57 -0.22 -21.02 21.55
C GLN A 57 0.16 -21.90 20.35
N PHE A 58 1.46 -22.14 20.22
CA PHE A 58 2.06 -22.98 19.18
C PHE A 58 2.80 -24.14 19.82
N THR A 59 2.68 -25.35 19.27
CA THR A 59 3.51 -26.49 19.68
C THR A 59 4.72 -26.61 18.75
N SER A 60 5.79 -27.21 19.26
CA SER A 60 7.02 -27.50 18.48
C SER A 60 6.82 -28.50 17.33
N GLU A 61 5.60 -29.03 17.15
CA GLU A 61 5.23 -29.86 15.99
C GLU A 61 4.71 -29.00 14.83
N TYR A 62 4.15 -27.82 15.11
CA TYR A 62 3.66 -26.88 14.09
C TYR A 62 4.74 -25.92 13.62
N VAL A 63 5.70 -25.61 14.48
CA VAL A 63 6.85 -24.75 14.19
C VAL A 63 8.06 -25.51 14.70
N ASP A 64 8.73 -26.28 13.85
CA ASP A 64 9.88 -27.09 14.22
C ASP A 64 11.21 -26.35 14.01
N ASP A 65 11.24 -25.39 13.07
CA ASP A 65 12.40 -24.53 12.81
C ASP A 65 12.48 -23.35 13.82
N PRO A 66 13.62 -23.16 14.53
CA PRO A 66 13.83 -21.99 15.37
C PRO A 66 13.82 -20.65 14.61
N ASP A 67 14.11 -20.62 13.30
CA ASP A 67 14.00 -19.40 12.50
C ASP A 67 12.55 -19.00 12.25
N ASP A 68 11.67 -19.96 11.93
CA ASP A 68 10.21 -19.72 11.82
C ASP A 68 9.64 -19.25 13.16
N LEU A 69 10.16 -19.78 14.27
CA LEU A 69 9.78 -19.34 15.60
C LEU A 69 10.17 -17.88 15.87
N TYR A 70 11.37 -17.48 15.44
CA TYR A 70 11.80 -16.08 15.52
C TYR A 70 10.89 -15.17 14.69
N GLU A 71 10.57 -15.55 13.44
CA GLU A 71 9.69 -14.78 12.56
C GLU A 71 8.29 -14.60 13.16
N LEU A 72 7.74 -15.65 13.76
CA LEU A 72 6.44 -15.61 14.44
C LEU A 72 6.43 -14.63 15.61
N MET A 73 7.49 -14.63 16.42
CA MET A 73 7.63 -13.69 17.53
C MET A 73 7.80 -12.26 17.02
N GLU A 74 8.62 -12.05 16.01
CA GLU A 74 8.82 -10.75 15.39
C GLU A 74 7.50 -10.21 14.81
N ALA A 75 6.73 -11.05 14.12
CA ALA A 75 5.40 -10.70 13.61
C ALA A 75 4.46 -10.28 14.74
N PHE A 76 4.41 -11.03 15.85
CA PHE A 76 3.60 -10.69 17.01
C PHE A 76 4.02 -9.35 17.65
N LEU A 77 5.33 -9.11 17.82
CA LEU A 77 5.85 -7.84 18.34
C LEU A 77 5.52 -6.66 17.42
N LEU A 78 5.62 -6.86 16.11
CA LEU A 78 5.26 -5.87 15.09
C LEU A 78 3.75 -5.57 15.09
N ASP A 79 2.91 -6.59 15.27
CA ASP A 79 1.45 -6.43 15.37
C ASP A 79 1.06 -5.62 16.63
N LEU A 80 1.69 -5.90 17.77
CA LEU A 80 1.51 -5.10 18.99
C LEU A 80 1.96 -3.66 18.78
N GLN A 81 3.13 -3.45 18.17
CA GLN A 81 3.61 -2.11 17.81
C GLN A 81 2.63 -1.39 16.88
N HIS A 82 2.05 -2.09 15.90
CA HIS A 82 1.10 -1.52 14.96
C HIS A 82 -0.24 -1.16 15.62
N ALA A 83 -0.74 -2.01 16.51
CA ALA A 83 -1.91 -1.71 17.34
C ALA A 83 -1.64 -0.46 18.20
N GLY A 84 -0.46 -0.41 18.83
CA GLY A 84 0.03 0.73 19.58
C GLY A 84 0.11 2.02 18.76
N MET A 85 0.59 1.95 17.51
CA MET A 85 0.66 3.12 16.61
C MET A 85 -0.71 3.62 16.16
N LYS A 86 -1.70 2.74 16.03
CA LYS A 86 -3.06 3.10 15.57
C LYS A 86 -3.94 3.64 16.68
N GLN A 87 -3.90 3.03 17.86
CA GLN A 87 -4.87 3.27 18.93
C GLN A 87 -4.24 3.38 20.33
N GLY A 88 -3.11 2.70 20.57
CA GLY A 88 -2.53 2.62 21.92
C GLY A 88 -1.76 3.85 22.37
N ASN A 89 -1.02 4.53 21.49
CA ASN A 89 -0.12 5.64 21.86
C ASN A 89 -0.64 6.99 21.37
N GLU A 90 -1.34 7.71 22.25
CA GLU A 90 -1.94 9.01 21.92
C GLU A 90 -0.91 10.07 21.50
N THR A 91 0.27 10.07 22.13
CA THR A 91 1.36 11.00 21.78
C THR A 91 1.83 10.76 20.34
N TYR A 92 1.97 9.49 19.94
CA TYR A 92 2.39 9.11 18.60
C TYR A 92 1.33 9.49 17.57
N ILE A 93 0.07 9.17 17.86
CA ILE A 93 -1.07 9.48 16.99
C ILE A 93 -1.21 10.99 16.82
N ALA A 94 -1.08 11.77 17.90
CA ALA A 94 -1.17 13.22 17.84
C ALA A 94 -0.05 13.82 16.99
N ALA A 95 1.20 13.40 17.19
CA ALA A 95 2.35 13.84 16.41
C ALA A 95 2.21 13.47 14.91
N ALA A 96 1.80 12.23 14.62
CA ALA A 96 1.54 11.76 13.27
C ALA A 96 0.42 12.56 12.58
N LYS A 97 -0.70 12.79 13.28
CA LYS A 97 -1.85 13.56 12.77
C LYS A 97 -1.49 15.02 12.54
N GLN A 98 -0.69 15.62 13.41
CA GLN A 98 -0.20 16.99 13.24
C GLN A 98 0.72 17.10 12.03
N ALA A 99 1.64 16.14 11.84
CA ALA A 99 2.51 16.11 10.66
C ALA A 99 1.72 15.90 9.37
N ALA A 100 0.71 15.02 9.38
CA ALA A 100 -0.18 14.80 8.24
C ALA A 100 -0.98 16.07 7.90
N ARG A 101 -1.52 16.77 8.90
CA ARG A 101 -2.30 18.01 8.71
C ARG A 101 -1.45 19.16 8.16
N THR A 102 -0.26 19.36 8.70
CA THR A 102 0.62 20.44 8.22
C THR A 102 1.19 20.11 6.84
N GLY A 103 1.57 18.85 6.63
CA GLY A 103 2.04 18.38 5.32
C GLY A 103 0.97 18.46 4.24
N SER A 104 -0.28 18.10 4.54
CA SER A 104 -1.37 18.19 3.56
C SER A 104 -1.70 19.64 3.18
N ARG A 105 -1.72 20.57 4.14
CA ARG A 105 -1.89 22.02 3.85
C ARG A 105 -0.79 22.53 2.92
N PHE A 106 0.45 22.12 3.13
CA PHE A 106 1.56 22.47 2.26
C PHE A 106 1.42 21.87 0.86
N LEU A 107 1.03 20.59 0.76
CA LEU A 107 0.77 19.95 -0.54
C LEU A 107 -0.35 20.64 -1.31
N ILE A 108 -1.45 21.01 -0.64
CA ILE A 108 -2.55 21.77 -1.24
C ILE A 108 -2.03 23.12 -1.77
N LEU A 109 -1.25 23.86 -0.98
CA LEU A 109 -0.65 25.12 -1.41
C LEU A 109 0.27 24.91 -2.64
N SER A 110 1.10 23.87 -2.63
CA SER A 110 1.97 23.55 -3.76
C SER A 110 1.19 23.18 -5.03
N ALA A 111 0.06 22.48 -4.90
CA ALA A 111 -0.83 22.15 -6.00
C ALA A 111 -1.52 23.39 -6.58
N VAL A 112 -1.94 24.34 -5.72
CA VAL A 112 -2.48 25.64 -6.16
C VAL A 112 -1.41 26.43 -6.91
N CYS A 113 -0.18 26.49 -6.39
CA CYS A 113 0.94 27.15 -7.09
C CYS A 113 1.24 26.51 -8.46
N LEU A 114 1.27 25.17 -8.53
CA LEU A 114 1.43 24.45 -9.80
C LEU A 114 0.32 24.77 -10.79
N THR A 115 -0.92 24.82 -10.31
CA THR A 115 -2.09 25.16 -11.14
C THR A 115 -1.98 26.59 -11.67
N ALA A 116 -1.54 27.55 -10.85
CA ALA A 116 -1.31 28.92 -11.28
C ALA A 116 -0.20 29.03 -12.35
N VAL A 117 0.90 28.29 -12.19
CA VAL A 117 1.99 28.22 -13.18
C VAL A 117 1.50 27.63 -14.49
N MET A 118 0.68 26.58 -14.44
CA MET A 118 0.05 25.98 -15.63
C MET A 118 -0.84 26.97 -16.37
N ILE A 119 -1.71 27.70 -15.65
CA ILE A 119 -2.56 28.74 -16.24
C ILE A 119 -1.70 29.83 -16.88
N GLY A 120 -0.63 30.28 -16.20
CA GLY A 120 0.31 31.27 -16.73
C GLY A 120 1.01 30.81 -18.01
N LEU A 121 1.41 29.54 -18.06
CA LEU A 121 2.06 28.94 -19.24
C LEU A 121 1.12 28.87 -20.44
N ILE A 122 -0.16 28.53 -20.22
CA ILE A 122 -1.19 28.54 -21.27
C ILE A 122 -1.48 29.98 -21.75
N ALA A 123 -1.58 30.94 -20.82
CA ALA A 123 -1.95 32.31 -21.13
C ALA A 123 -0.83 33.11 -21.81
N THR A 124 0.43 32.86 -21.46
CA THR A 124 1.58 33.65 -21.94
C THR A 124 2.47 32.91 -22.95
N ASN A 125 2.27 31.60 -23.13
CA ASN A 125 3.12 30.72 -23.95
C ASN A 125 4.63 30.93 -23.69
N SER A 126 4.99 31.25 -22.45
CA SER A 126 6.36 31.64 -22.10
C SER A 126 7.18 30.39 -21.72
N PRO A 127 8.26 30.07 -22.44
CA PRO A 127 9.04 28.87 -22.19
C PRO A 127 9.75 28.88 -20.82
N TRP A 128 9.92 30.05 -20.23
CA TRP A 128 10.53 30.26 -18.90
C TRP A 128 9.70 29.69 -17.74
N LEU A 129 8.41 29.38 -17.94
CA LEU A 129 7.56 28.77 -16.91
C LEU A 129 7.69 27.23 -16.85
N PHE A 130 8.25 26.58 -17.89
CA PHE A 130 8.45 25.12 -17.91
C PHE A 130 9.37 24.59 -16.80
N PRO A 131 10.51 25.22 -16.46
CA PRO A 131 11.33 24.75 -15.36
C PRO A 131 10.59 24.71 -14.01
N LEU A 132 9.64 25.64 -13.79
CA LEU A 132 8.87 25.72 -12.54
C LEU A 132 7.93 24.50 -12.36
N LEU A 133 7.46 23.91 -13.45
CA LEU A 133 6.66 22.67 -13.42
C LEU A 133 7.41 21.49 -12.82
N LEU A 134 8.73 21.43 -13.00
CA LEU A 134 9.60 20.37 -12.43
C LEU A 134 10.17 20.76 -11.06
N LEU A 135 10.49 22.04 -10.87
CA LEU A 135 11.09 22.54 -9.63
C LEU A 135 10.10 22.60 -8.48
N ILE A 136 8.83 22.95 -8.71
CA ILE A 136 7.83 23.04 -7.64
C ILE A 136 7.57 21.66 -6.99
N PRO A 137 7.32 20.56 -7.74
CA PRO A 137 7.15 19.24 -7.14
C PRO A 137 8.43 18.77 -6.43
N ALA A 138 9.60 18.90 -7.05
CA ALA A 138 10.87 18.48 -6.46
C ALA A 138 11.21 19.26 -5.17
N GLY A 139 11.08 20.59 -5.21
CA GLY A 139 11.27 21.45 -4.04
C GLY A 139 10.24 21.19 -2.94
N SER A 140 8.99 20.88 -3.30
CA SER A 140 7.95 20.56 -2.33
C SER A 140 8.29 19.33 -1.49
N LEU A 141 8.95 18.31 -2.05
CA LEU A 141 9.35 17.12 -1.30
C LEU A 141 10.43 17.43 -0.25
N ILE A 142 11.39 18.30 -0.59
CA ILE A 142 12.45 18.75 0.33
C ILE A 142 11.83 19.54 1.49
N ILE A 143 10.93 20.48 1.17
CA ILE A 143 10.24 21.29 2.17
C ILE A 143 9.33 20.42 3.05
N LEU A 144 8.61 19.46 2.46
CA LEU A 144 7.76 18.51 3.21
C LEU A 144 8.57 17.69 4.21
N LYS A 145 9.78 17.26 3.83
CA LYS A 145 10.72 16.57 4.73
C LYS A 145 11.13 17.48 5.90
N GLN A 146 11.44 18.75 5.64
CA GLN A 146 11.79 19.72 6.68
C GLN A 146 10.61 20.01 7.62
N ILE A 147 9.41 20.21 7.07
CA ILE A 147 8.17 20.42 7.83
C ILE A 147 7.92 19.23 8.76
N ARG A 148 7.99 18.00 8.24
CA ARG A 148 7.82 16.79 9.07
C ARG A 148 8.81 16.74 10.21
N LYS A 149 10.10 16.99 9.94
CA LYS A 149 11.14 17.02 10.97
C LYS A 149 10.83 18.06 12.07
N GLN A 150 10.47 19.28 11.68
CA GLN A 150 10.13 20.33 12.64
C GLN A 150 8.87 20.02 13.45
N VAL A 151 7.85 19.45 12.80
CA VAL A 151 6.61 19.05 13.49
C VAL A 151 6.90 17.95 14.49
N PHE A 152 7.66 16.93 14.12
CA PHE A 152 8.03 15.85 15.04
C PHE A 152 8.87 16.37 16.21
N GLN A 153 9.85 17.24 15.98
CA GLN A 153 10.62 17.85 17.08
C GLN A 153 9.75 18.61 18.09
N LYS A 154 8.61 19.16 17.67
CA LYS A 154 7.69 19.90 18.54
C LYS A 154 6.60 19.03 19.18
N SER A 155 6.14 18.00 18.48
CA SER A 155 4.97 17.19 18.88
C SER A 155 5.32 15.81 19.40
N TRP A 156 6.50 15.28 19.08
CA TRP A 156 7.01 14.00 19.56
C TRP A 156 7.81 14.19 20.85
N VAL A 157 7.09 14.58 21.90
CA VAL A 157 7.62 14.95 23.21
C VAL A 157 6.84 14.20 24.28
N CYS A 158 7.53 13.72 25.31
CA CYS A 158 6.86 13.04 26.41
C CYS A 158 5.95 14.02 27.18
N PRO A 159 4.65 13.70 27.38
CA PRO A 159 3.74 14.58 28.11
C PRO A 159 4.07 14.72 29.60
N SER A 160 4.84 13.78 30.17
CA SER A 160 5.18 13.79 31.61
C SER A 160 6.47 14.52 31.93
N CYS A 161 7.51 14.38 31.11
CA CYS A 161 8.83 14.96 31.38
C CYS A 161 9.27 16.06 30.40
N GLY A 162 8.50 16.28 29.32
CA GLY A 162 8.81 17.32 28.32
C GLY A 162 10.06 17.04 27.47
N GLN A 163 10.71 15.89 27.62
CA GLN A 163 11.87 15.51 26.82
C GLN A 163 11.45 14.99 25.43
N PRO A 164 12.20 15.29 24.36
CA PRO A 164 11.92 14.79 23.03
C PRO A 164 12.11 13.27 22.99
N LEU A 165 11.18 12.59 22.33
CA LEU A 165 11.23 11.14 22.15
C LEU A 165 12.15 10.78 20.97
N PRO A 166 12.71 9.55 20.94
CA PRO A 166 13.71 9.17 19.96
C PRO A 166 13.16 9.20 18.52
N MET A 167 14.06 9.49 17.59
CA MET A 167 13.82 9.56 16.16
C MET A 167 14.66 8.47 15.49
N ALA A 168 14.08 7.79 14.50
CA ALA A 168 14.73 6.69 13.82
C ALA A 168 16.04 7.17 13.16
N LYS A 169 17.13 6.44 13.39
CA LYS A 169 18.48 6.75 12.86
C LYS A 169 18.61 6.38 11.37
N LYS A 170 17.70 6.86 10.52
CA LYS A 170 17.79 6.68 9.07
C LYS A 170 18.39 7.95 8.46
N ALA A 171 19.53 7.82 7.78
CA ALA A 171 20.29 8.94 7.20
C ALA A 171 19.46 9.87 6.29
N PHE A 172 18.39 9.35 5.69
CA PHE A 172 17.58 10.07 4.72
C PHE A 172 16.10 10.28 5.12
N SER A 173 15.63 9.77 6.26
CA SER A 173 14.22 9.89 6.68
C SER A 173 14.07 10.40 8.10
N ALA A 174 13.27 11.45 8.29
CA ALA A 174 12.84 11.91 9.61
C ALA A 174 11.61 11.09 10.02
N GLU A 175 11.84 9.90 10.54
CA GLU A 175 10.81 9.00 11.07
C GLU A 175 10.85 9.02 12.60
N MET A 176 9.68 9.02 13.23
CA MET A 176 9.57 8.81 14.67
C MET A 176 9.93 7.35 14.98
N GLU A 177 10.81 7.12 15.95
CA GLU A 177 11.02 5.77 16.47
C GLU A 177 9.89 5.47 17.45
N TYR A 178 9.13 4.42 17.19
CA TYR A 178 8.01 4.06 18.04
C TYR A 178 8.53 3.61 19.42
N VAL A 179 8.08 4.28 20.47
CA VAL A 179 8.38 3.90 21.85
C VAL A 179 7.09 3.75 22.66
N PRO A 180 6.89 2.62 23.34
CA PRO A 180 5.68 2.39 24.12
C PRO A 180 5.77 2.99 25.54
N GLN A 181 6.99 3.26 26.00
CA GLN A 181 7.31 3.91 27.27
C GLN A 181 8.36 5.00 27.03
N CYS A 182 8.31 6.08 27.79
CA CYS A 182 9.33 7.12 27.71
C CYS A 182 10.66 6.60 28.29
N PRO A 183 11.78 6.64 27.52
CA PRO A 183 13.08 6.17 28.00
C PRO A 183 13.68 7.06 29.09
N HIS A 184 13.20 8.31 29.25
CA HIS A 184 13.73 9.26 30.22
C HIS A 184 13.06 9.15 31.60
N CYS A 185 11.74 8.98 31.65
CA CYS A 185 10.98 9.01 32.90
C CYS A 185 10.18 7.73 33.19
N GLY A 186 10.23 6.72 32.31
CA GLY A 186 9.49 5.48 32.48
C GLY A 186 7.97 5.64 32.39
N LYS A 187 7.46 6.80 31.94
CA LYS A 187 6.00 6.96 31.74
C LYS A 187 5.54 6.05 30.60
N VAL A 188 4.60 5.15 30.88
CA VAL A 188 3.93 4.34 29.87
C VAL A 188 3.08 5.26 28.99
N LEU A 189 3.34 5.25 27.67
CA LEU A 189 2.66 6.05 26.66
C LEU A 189 1.59 5.24 25.90
N GLU A 190 1.78 3.93 25.84
CA GLU A 190 0.87 2.98 25.19
C GLU A 190 -0.24 2.53 26.16
N ARG A 191 -1.49 2.52 25.70
CA ARG A 191 -2.62 1.85 26.39
C ARG A 191 -2.59 0.36 26.10
N ALA A 192 -3.18 -0.43 27.00
CA ALA A 192 -3.40 -1.86 26.81
C ALA A 192 -4.03 -2.11 25.43
N PRO A 193 -3.40 -2.93 24.56
CA PRO A 193 -3.94 -3.22 23.24
C PRO A 193 -5.20 -4.08 23.41
N ASP A 194 -6.26 -3.71 22.69
CA ASP A 194 -7.49 -4.50 22.59
C ASP A 194 -7.32 -5.48 21.43
N LEU A 195 -6.71 -6.63 21.74
CA LEU A 195 -6.50 -7.72 20.80
C LEU A 195 -7.39 -8.88 21.25
N GLU A 196 -8.36 -9.26 20.41
CA GLU A 196 -9.17 -10.45 20.65
C GLU A 196 -8.26 -11.68 20.67
N PRO A 197 -8.32 -12.52 21.72
CA PRO A 197 -7.57 -13.76 21.79
C PRO A 197 -7.82 -14.61 20.55
N ILE A 198 -6.76 -15.06 19.88
CA ILE A 198 -6.87 -16.06 18.82
C ILE A 198 -7.02 -17.41 19.53
N GLN A 199 -8.20 -17.67 20.09
CA GLN A 199 -8.54 -19.04 20.48
C GLN A 199 -8.72 -19.87 19.20
N ARG A 200 -7.62 -20.49 18.74
CA ARG A 200 -7.74 -21.71 17.95
C ARG A 200 -8.32 -22.76 18.87
N GLU A 201 -9.65 -22.86 18.91
CA GLU A 201 -10.33 -24.05 19.39
C GLU A 201 -9.88 -25.23 18.53
N TYR A 202 -8.82 -25.91 18.96
CA TYR A 202 -8.48 -27.25 18.52
C TYR A 202 -9.41 -28.23 19.25
N SER A 203 -10.71 -28.06 19.05
CA SER A 203 -11.70 -29.07 19.41
C SER A 203 -11.61 -30.19 18.36
N PRO A 204 -11.37 -31.46 18.75
CA PRO A 204 -11.42 -32.60 17.84
C PRO A 204 -12.89 -32.82 17.46
N GLY A 205 -13.35 -32.05 16.49
CA GLY A 205 -14.73 -31.96 16.08
C GLY A 205 -14.89 -30.70 15.25
N ARG A 206 -14.59 -30.79 13.94
CA ARG A 206 -14.82 -29.70 12.98
C ARG A 206 -16.26 -29.22 13.10
N GLN A 207 -16.49 -28.11 13.80
CA GLN A 207 -17.59 -27.24 13.45
C GLN A 207 -17.13 -26.41 12.25
N PRO A 208 -17.87 -26.42 11.14
CA PRO A 208 -17.52 -25.63 9.97
C PRO A 208 -17.40 -24.17 10.38
N LEU A 209 -16.34 -23.48 9.93
CA LEU A 209 -16.23 -22.02 10.05
C LEU A 209 -17.58 -21.39 9.64
N GLU A 210 -18.22 -20.71 10.58
CA GLU A 210 -19.44 -19.98 10.30
C GLU A 210 -19.14 -18.93 9.23
N PRO A 211 -20.06 -18.68 8.28
CA PRO A 211 -19.83 -17.69 7.26
C PRO A 211 -19.67 -16.34 7.97
N ALA A 212 -18.57 -15.64 7.70
CA ALA A 212 -18.38 -14.30 8.22
C ALA A 212 -19.58 -13.44 7.79
N HIS A 213 -20.30 -12.87 8.75
CA HIS A 213 -21.52 -12.10 8.49
C HIS A 213 -21.24 -10.77 7.78
N ASP A 214 -19.99 -10.28 7.82
CA ASP A 214 -19.55 -9.05 7.17
C ASP A 214 -18.35 -9.31 6.24
N LEU A 215 -18.64 -9.80 5.03
CA LEU A 215 -17.62 -9.92 3.98
C LEU A 215 -17.30 -8.53 3.37
N PRO A 216 -16.01 -8.24 3.07
CA PRO A 216 -15.64 -6.97 2.48
C PRO A 216 -16.34 -6.76 1.14
N ALA A 217 -17.07 -5.63 1.06
CA ALA A 217 -17.86 -5.28 -0.10
C ALA A 217 -17.00 -5.23 -1.39
N PRO A 218 -17.58 -5.59 -2.54
CA PRO A 218 -16.88 -5.50 -3.82
C PRO A 218 -16.39 -4.08 -4.10
N GLY A 219 -15.21 -4.00 -4.72
CA GLY A 219 -14.64 -2.76 -5.21
C GLY A 219 -15.62 -2.03 -6.13
N SER A 220 -15.75 -0.72 -5.95
CA SER A 220 -16.74 0.05 -6.70
C SER A 220 -16.48 -0.02 -8.22
N LYS A 221 -17.54 -0.17 -9.01
CA LYS A 221 -17.45 -0.25 -10.49
C LYS A 221 -17.18 1.11 -11.15
N ARG A 222 -17.43 2.20 -10.43
CA ARG A 222 -17.44 3.57 -10.96
C ARG A 222 -16.07 4.04 -11.49
N PRO A 223 -14.94 3.86 -10.80
CA PRO A 223 -13.64 4.40 -11.26
C PRO A 223 -13.23 3.84 -12.63
N CYS A 224 -13.38 2.53 -12.84
CA CYS A 224 -13.08 1.91 -14.13
C CYS A 224 -14.04 2.35 -15.25
N MET A 225 -15.35 2.49 -14.94
CA MET A 225 -16.32 2.95 -15.95
C MET A 225 -16.07 4.39 -16.37
N ILE A 226 -15.76 5.27 -15.40
CA ILE A 226 -15.49 6.68 -15.66
C ILE A 226 -14.17 6.82 -16.44
N ALA A 227 -13.09 6.19 -15.99
CA ALA A 227 -11.78 6.27 -16.66
C ALA A 227 -11.83 5.68 -18.09
N GLY A 228 -12.44 4.51 -18.26
CA GLY A 228 -12.61 3.90 -19.58
C GLY A 228 -13.51 4.73 -20.49
N GLY A 229 -14.63 5.26 -19.97
CA GLY A 229 -15.55 6.12 -20.72
C GLY A 229 -14.89 7.41 -21.19
N ILE A 230 -14.21 8.13 -20.29
CA ILE A 230 -13.50 9.37 -20.63
C ILE A 230 -12.46 9.12 -21.72
N THR A 231 -11.61 8.10 -21.54
CA THR A 231 -10.55 7.79 -22.51
C THR A 231 -11.11 7.45 -23.88
N ILE A 232 -12.20 6.67 -23.96
CA ILE A 232 -12.85 6.32 -25.23
C ILE A 232 -13.42 7.57 -25.90
N THR A 233 -14.11 8.43 -25.16
CA THR A 233 -14.69 9.67 -25.72
C THR A 233 -13.61 10.55 -26.33
N PHE A 234 -12.50 10.78 -25.62
CA PHE A 234 -11.38 11.57 -26.15
C PHE A 234 -10.70 10.88 -27.33
N ALA A 235 -10.50 9.56 -27.27
CA ALA A 235 -9.85 8.85 -28.36
C ALA A 235 -10.70 8.86 -29.65
N LEU A 236 -12.01 8.64 -29.53
CA LEU A 236 -12.94 8.73 -30.66
C LEU A 236 -13.12 10.16 -31.19
N PHE A 237 -12.97 11.17 -30.33
CA PHE A 237 -13.01 12.57 -30.74
C PHE A 237 -11.74 13.00 -31.49
N LEU A 238 -10.56 12.60 -31.01
CA LEU A 238 -9.27 12.97 -31.61
C LEU A 238 -8.92 12.16 -32.86
N LEU A 239 -9.42 10.92 -32.96
CA LEU A 239 -9.16 10.05 -34.11
C LEU A 239 -9.56 10.66 -35.47
N PRO A 240 -10.76 11.23 -35.67
CA PRO A 240 -11.08 11.89 -36.93
C PRO A 240 -10.34 13.23 -37.10
N LEU A 241 -10.07 13.96 -36.01
CA LEU A 241 -9.38 15.25 -36.05
C LEU A 241 -7.94 15.14 -36.58
N ILE A 242 -7.26 14.03 -36.32
CA ILE A 242 -5.88 13.83 -36.81
C ILE A 242 -5.79 13.70 -38.34
N PHE A 243 -6.91 13.45 -39.02
CA PHE A 243 -6.98 13.38 -40.48
C PHE A 243 -7.41 14.70 -41.12
N ILE A 244 -7.74 15.72 -40.33
CA ILE A 244 -8.12 17.04 -40.84
C ILE A 244 -6.83 17.83 -41.09
N PRO A 245 -6.57 18.30 -42.33
CA PRO A 245 -5.42 19.14 -42.61
C PRO A 245 -5.58 20.53 -41.98
N ASP A 246 -4.58 20.98 -41.23
CA ASP A 246 -4.48 22.35 -40.74
C ASP A 246 -3.97 23.26 -41.88
N GLY A 247 -4.88 23.71 -42.74
CA GLY A 247 -4.59 24.69 -43.80
C GLY A 247 -3.85 24.15 -45.02
N ASN A 248 -2.95 24.96 -45.59
CA ASN A 248 -2.27 24.72 -46.89
C ASN A 248 -1.08 23.74 -46.80
N GLU A 249 -0.76 23.19 -45.62
CA GLU A 249 0.35 22.25 -45.46
C GLU A 249 -0.14 20.79 -45.58
N PRO A 250 0.57 19.94 -46.35
CA PRO A 250 0.20 18.53 -46.49
C PRO A 250 0.38 17.80 -45.16
N LEU A 251 -0.54 16.88 -44.85
CA LEU A 251 -0.43 16.04 -43.65
C LEU A 251 0.89 15.26 -43.65
N ASP A 252 1.61 15.32 -42.53
CA ASP A 252 2.74 14.43 -42.30
C ASP A 252 2.22 13.04 -41.91
N MET A 253 2.28 12.11 -42.86
CA MET A 253 1.80 10.76 -42.67
C MET A 253 2.50 10.04 -41.51
N ALA A 254 3.77 10.34 -41.20
CA ALA A 254 4.47 9.71 -40.09
C ALA A 254 3.88 10.14 -38.73
N GLY A 255 3.57 11.43 -38.59
CA GLY A 255 2.89 11.98 -37.42
C GLY A 255 1.47 11.42 -37.25
N VAL A 256 0.70 11.36 -38.34
CA VAL A 256 -0.66 10.78 -38.37
C VAL A 256 -0.64 9.31 -37.91
N TRP A 257 0.23 8.47 -38.49
CA TRP A 257 0.33 7.06 -38.08
C TRP A 257 0.74 6.89 -36.62
N THR A 258 1.64 7.75 -36.13
CA THR A 258 2.11 7.75 -34.74
C THR A 258 0.95 8.11 -33.77
N GLY A 259 0.19 9.15 -34.08
CA GLY A 259 -0.98 9.53 -33.29
C GLY A 259 -2.11 8.49 -33.34
N VAL A 260 -2.40 7.92 -34.51
CA VAL A 260 -3.37 6.82 -34.65
C VAL A 260 -2.95 5.61 -33.81
N GLY A 261 -1.67 5.23 -33.82
CA GLY A 261 -1.15 4.13 -33.00
C GLY A 261 -1.38 4.35 -31.50
N MET A 262 -1.10 5.57 -31.01
CA MET A 262 -1.34 5.94 -29.61
C MET A 262 -2.84 5.95 -29.25
N LEU A 263 -3.71 6.42 -30.16
CA LEU A 263 -5.16 6.42 -29.95
C LEU A 263 -5.74 5.00 -29.91
N LEU A 264 -5.31 4.11 -30.80
CA LEU A 264 -5.69 2.70 -30.79
C LEU A 264 -5.24 2.01 -29.49
N TYR A 265 -4.02 2.31 -29.04
CA TYR A 265 -3.51 1.85 -27.75
C TYR A 265 -4.43 2.30 -26.59
N LEU A 266 -4.79 3.58 -26.51
CA LEU A 266 -5.70 4.11 -25.50
C LEU A 266 -7.07 3.42 -25.54
N LEU A 267 -7.62 3.19 -26.73
CA LEU A 267 -8.91 2.50 -26.93
C LEU A 267 -8.88 1.06 -26.42
N VAL A 268 -7.84 0.28 -26.74
CA VAL A 268 -7.72 -1.13 -26.33
C VAL A 268 -7.74 -1.27 -24.81
N PHE A 269 -6.94 -0.49 -24.10
CA PHE A 269 -6.86 -0.57 -22.64
C PHE A 269 -8.09 0.03 -21.94
N SER A 270 -8.78 0.95 -22.60
CA SER A 270 -10.03 1.52 -22.08
C SER A 270 -11.21 0.59 -22.26
N LEU A 271 -11.25 -0.15 -23.37
CA LEU A 271 -12.15 -1.28 -23.54
C LEU A 271 -11.88 -2.36 -22.49
N ALA A 272 -10.60 -2.64 -22.16
CA ALA A 272 -10.28 -3.56 -21.07
C ALA A 272 -10.84 -3.08 -19.72
N LEU A 273 -10.76 -1.78 -19.38
CA LEU A 273 -11.39 -1.23 -18.16
C LEU A 273 -12.91 -1.42 -18.12
N LEU A 274 -13.56 -1.39 -19.28
CA LEU A 274 -15.00 -1.57 -19.39
C LEU A 274 -15.41 -3.05 -19.42
N LEU A 275 -14.64 -3.92 -20.07
CA LEU A 275 -15.02 -5.29 -20.43
C LEU A 275 -14.40 -6.37 -19.55
N CYS A 276 -13.19 -6.17 -19.00
CA CYS A 276 -12.53 -7.14 -18.11
C CYS A 276 -13.19 -7.12 -16.73
N ARG A 277 -14.42 -7.63 -16.65
CA ARG A 277 -15.21 -7.71 -15.41
C ARG A 277 -15.24 -9.15 -14.93
N HIS A 278 -14.94 -9.35 -13.65
CA HIS A 278 -15.33 -10.59 -12.99
C HIS A 278 -16.81 -10.54 -12.58
N ALA A 279 -17.54 -11.62 -12.85
CA ALA A 279 -18.86 -11.88 -12.29
C ALA A 279 -18.67 -12.60 -10.95
N GLU A 280 -19.21 -12.04 -9.87
CA GLU A 280 -19.10 -12.64 -8.54
C GLU A 280 -19.67 -14.08 -8.52
N PRO A 281 -19.18 -14.95 -7.62
CA PRO A 281 -19.75 -16.29 -7.45
C PRO A 281 -21.26 -16.21 -7.23
N GLU A 282 -22.02 -17.10 -7.88
CA GLU A 282 -23.44 -17.27 -7.57
C GLU A 282 -23.64 -17.59 -6.07
N GLU A 283 -24.77 -17.14 -5.51
CA GLU A 283 -25.17 -17.27 -4.09
C GLU A 283 -25.06 -18.68 -3.49
N THR A 284 -24.88 -19.70 -4.33
CA THR A 284 -24.79 -21.12 -3.95
C THR A 284 -23.49 -21.50 -3.23
N ARG A 285 -22.41 -20.72 -3.35
CA ARG A 285 -21.16 -20.94 -2.61
C ARG A 285 -20.75 -19.72 -1.80
N GLN A 286 -21.17 -19.67 -0.54
CA GLN A 286 -20.72 -18.64 0.39
C GLN A 286 -19.23 -18.85 0.76
N PRO A 287 -18.34 -17.90 0.44
CA PRO A 287 -16.95 -17.96 0.86
C PRO A 287 -16.83 -17.69 2.36
N VAL A 288 -15.88 -18.35 3.00
CA VAL A 288 -15.57 -18.16 4.44
C VAL A 288 -14.67 -16.94 4.64
N VAL A 289 -13.69 -16.77 3.74
CA VAL A 289 -12.75 -15.64 3.77
C VAL A 289 -12.66 -15.02 2.40
N VAL A 290 -12.68 -13.69 2.34
CA VAL A 290 -12.47 -12.92 1.12
C VAL A 290 -11.40 -11.88 1.36
N VAL A 291 -10.32 -11.94 0.59
CA VAL A 291 -9.26 -10.92 0.59
C VAL A 291 -9.39 -10.10 -0.68
N ARG A 292 -9.49 -8.76 -0.54
CA ARG A 292 -9.57 -7.81 -1.65
C ARG A 292 -8.45 -6.77 -1.53
N GLU A 293 -8.08 -6.17 -2.64
CA GLU A 293 -7.13 -5.05 -2.68
C GLU A 293 -7.65 -3.82 -1.93
N ARG A 294 -6.73 -3.02 -1.36
CA ARG A 294 -7.10 -1.79 -0.64
C ARG A 294 -7.61 -0.72 -1.60
N MET A 295 -8.56 0.08 -1.12
CA MET A 295 -9.05 1.28 -1.82
C MET A 295 -7.93 2.25 -2.21
N ALA A 296 -6.83 2.28 -1.45
CA ALA A 296 -5.63 3.08 -1.77
C ALA A 296 -5.04 2.75 -3.16
N VAL A 297 -5.07 1.48 -3.58
CA VAL A 297 -4.58 1.05 -4.90
C VAL A 297 -5.43 1.66 -6.01
N THR A 298 -6.75 1.68 -5.85
CA THR A 298 -7.67 2.32 -6.81
C THR A 298 -7.48 3.83 -6.86
N VAL A 299 -7.31 4.50 -5.71
CA VAL A 299 -7.06 5.95 -5.64
C VAL A 299 -5.75 6.32 -6.33
N LEU A 300 -4.67 5.61 -6.02
CA LEU A 300 -3.37 5.80 -6.66
C LEU A 300 -3.45 5.48 -8.17
N GLY A 301 -4.20 4.44 -8.53
CA GLY A 301 -4.48 4.08 -9.92
C GLY A 301 -5.17 5.19 -10.72
N VAL A 302 -6.15 5.91 -10.13
CA VAL A 302 -6.77 7.08 -10.78
C VAL A 302 -5.75 8.18 -11.03
N ILE A 303 -4.91 8.51 -10.04
CA ILE A 303 -3.92 9.59 -10.17
C ILE A 303 -2.90 9.26 -11.28
N VAL A 304 -2.37 8.03 -11.24
CA VAL A 304 -1.40 7.54 -12.23
C VAL A 304 -2.03 7.44 -13.62
N TRP A 305 -3.28 7.00 -13.72
CA TRP A 305 -4.04 6.98 -14.98
C TRP A 305 -4.22 8.39 -15.56
N VAL A 306 -4.65 9.38 -14.77
CA VAL A 306 -4.81 10.77 -15.26
C VAL A 306 -3.49 11.29 -15.80
N LEU A 307 -2.39 11.10 -15.07
CA LEU A 307 -1.07 11.58 -15.49
C LEU A 307 -0.62 10.92 -16.81
N GLY A 308 -0.73 9.59 -16.90
CA GLY A 308 -0.38 8.86 -18.12
C GLY A 308 -1.29 9.20 -19.31
N PHE A 309 -2.59 9.39 -19.06
CA PHE A 309 -3.56 9.77 -20.08
C PHE A 309 -3.27 11.16 -20.65
N VAL A 310 -3.04 12.17 -19.79
CA VAL A 310 -2.70 13.53 -20.24
C VAL A 310 -1.41 13.55 -21.05
N LEU A 311 -0.36 12.86 -20.59
CA LEU A 311 0.90 12.76 -21.34
C LEU A 311 0.70 12.08 -22.69
N THR A 312 -0.05 10.97 -22.74
CA THR A 312 -0.31 10.27 -24.01
C THR A 312 -1.15 11.13 -24.96
N LEU A 313 -2.14 11.87 -24.47
CA LEU A 313 -2.92 12.83 -25.27
C LEU A 313 -2.05 13.96 -25.81
N MET A 314 -1.16 14.53 -25.00
CA MET A 314 -0.22 15.54 -25.46
C MET A 314 0.70 14.98 -26.56
N GLY A 315 1.14 13.72 -26.43
CA GLY A 315 1.86 13.01 -27.48
C GLY A 315 1.05 12.88 -28.78
N VAL A 316 -0.23 12.55 -28.70
CA VAL A 316 -1.14 12.50 -29.86
C VAL A 316 -1.27 13.86 -30.53
N ILE A 317 -1.45 14.94 -29.75
CA ILE A 317 -1.60 16.30 -30.27
C ILE A 317 -0.31 16.73 -30.99
N VAL A 318 0.86 16.55 -30.35
CA VAL A 318 2.15 16.91 -30.94
C VAL A 318 2.47 16.07 -32.19
N ALA A 319 2.05 14.80 -32.21
CA ALA A 319 2.19 13.96 -33.40
C ALA A 319 1.32 14.43 -34.56
N GLY A 320 0.14 15.01 -34.27
CA GLY A 320 -0.80 15.50 -35.27
C GLY A 320 -0.48 16.92 -35.80
N THR A 321 0.35 17.70 -35.11
CA THR A 321 0.72 19.05 -35.55
C THR A 321 1.87 19.03 -36.56
N PRO A 322 1.69 19.53 -37.79
CA PRO A 322 2.78 19.70 -38.74
C PRO A 322 3.67 20.91 -38.36
N PRO A 323 5.00 20.85 -38.62
CA PRO A 323 5.77 19.68 -39.06
C PRO A 323 5.94 18.67 -37.91
N PHE A 324 5.94 17.37 -38.23
CA PHE A 324 6.07 16.32 -37.22
C PHE A 324 7.41 16.41 -36.48
N ALA A 325 7.34 16.52 -35.15
CA ALA A 325 8.50 16.54 -34.27
C ALA A 325 8.62 15.21 -33.50
N PRO A 326 9.34 14.21 -34.03
CA PRO A 326 9.43 12.88 -33.42
C PRO A 326 10.08 12.92 -32.04
N ASP A 327 11.07 13.79 -31.82
CA ASP A 327 11.79 13.90 -30.55
C ASP A 327 10.88 14.41 -29.42
N ILE A 328 10.06 15.42 -29.72
CA ILE A 328 9.13 16.02 -28.76
C ILE A 328 7.97 15.05 -28.49
N THR A 329 7.46 14.40 -29.54
CA THR A 329 6.43 13.36 -29.44
C THR A 329 6.90 12.21 -28.56
N ALA A 330 8.13 11.72 -28.78
CA ALA A 330 8.71 10.64 -28.00
C ALA A 330 8.95 11.04 -26.54
N PHE A 331 9.49 12.24 -26.30
CA PHE A 331 9.75 12.75 -24.95
C PHE A 331 8.49 12.75 -24.07
N VAL A 332 7.33 13.03 -24.64
CA VAL A 332 6.05 13.10 -23.91
C VAL A 332 5.33 11.74 -23.90
N ALA A 333 5.33 11.00 -25.01
CA ALA A 333 4.63 9.72 -25.12
C ALA A 333 5.32 8.57 -24.38
N VAL A 334 6.65 8.50 -24.40
CA VAL A 334 7.44 7.43 -23.75
C VAL A 334 7.15 7.31 -22.25
N PRO A 335 7.07 8.40 -21.45
CA PRO A 335 6.63 8.28 -20.05
C PRO A 335 5.11 8.12 -19.92
N GLY A 336 4.32 8.67 -20.85
CA GLY A 336 2.85 8.60 -20.81
C GLY A 336 2.31 7.18 -20.92
N VAL A 337 2.83 6.39 -21.87
CA VAL A 337 2.43 5.00 -22.12
C VAL A 337 2.54 4.10 -20.88
N PRO A 338 3.70 3.94 -20.22
CA PRO A 338 3.85 3.05 -19.06
C PRO A 338 3.05 3.54 -17.85
N LEU A 339 2.94 4.86 -17.64
CA LEU A 339 2.10 5.42 -16.58
C LEU A 339 0.63 5.09 -16.83
N PHE A 340 0.15 5.20 -18.07
CA PHE A 340 -1.20 4.83 -18.43
C PHE A 340 -1.47 3.32 -18.21
N LEU A 341 -0.55 2.44 -18.63
CA LEU A 341 -0.65 0.99 -18.36
C LEU A 341 -0.72 0.69 -16.88
N LEU A 342 0.15 1.32 -16.09
CA LEU A 342 0.19 1.13 -14.65
C LEU A 342 -1.13 1.58 -14.01
N GLY A 343 -1.65 2.75 -14.39
CA GLY A 343 -2.94 3.25 -13.92
C GLY A 343 -4.10 2.30 -14.26
N VAL A 344 -4.15 1.82 -15.50
CA VAL A 344 -5.15 0.81 -15.95
C VAL A 344 -5.04 -0.47 -15.15
N TRP A 345 -3.83 -1.00 -14.95
CA TRP A 345 -3.58 -2.21 -14.17
C TRP A 345 -4.02 -2.04 -12.71
N MET A 346 -3.73 -0.91 -12.08
CA MET A 346 -4.12 -0.63 -10.69
C MET A 346 -5.63 -0.49 -10.52
N LEU A 347 -6.30 0.16 -11.47
CA LEU A 347 -7.77 0.27 -11.50
C LEU A 347 -8.42 -1.11 -11.65
N LEU A 348 -7.88 -1.94 -12.54
CA LEU A 348 -8.31 -3.32 -12.74
C LEU A 348 -8.02 -4.19 -11.51
N ALA A 349 -6.86 -4.01 -10.86
CA ALA A 349 -6.50 -4.73 -9.64
C ALA A 349 -7.46 -4.41 -8.49
N GLY A 350 -7.70 -3.13 -8.21
CA GLY A 350 -8.62 -2.70 -7.16
C GLY A 350 -10.07 -3.13 -7.40
N ARG A 351 -10.44 -3.41 -8.65
CA ARG A 351 -11.78 -3.88 -9.02
C ARG A 351 -11.92 -5.40 -9.01
N ASN A 352 -10.97 -6.13 -9.61
CA ASN A 352 -11.12 -7.56 -9.91
C ASN A 352 -10.27 -8.45 -9.01
N ARG A 353 -9.13 -7.98 -8.50
CA ARG A 353 -8.19 -8.85 -7.79
C ARG A 353 -8.74 -9.19 -6.41
N ALA A 354 -9.07 -10.46 -6.25
CA ALA A 354 -9.61 -11.00 -5.01
C ALA A 354 -9.20 -12.47 -4.84
N LEU A 355 -9.11 -12.88 -3.58
CA LEU A 355 -8.92 -14.26 -3.18
C LEU A 355 -10.13 -14.69 -2.36
N PHE A 356 -10.76 -15.79 -2.76
CA PHE A 356 -11.87 -16.42 -2.05
C PHE A 356 -11.40 -17.75 -1.48
N VAL A 357 -11.73 -17.99 -0.21
CA VAL A 357 -11.52 -19.28 0.46
C VAL A 357 -12.89 -19.84 0.83
N PHE A 358 -13.18 -21.06 0.40
CA PHE A 358 -14.46 -21.73 0.63
C PHE A 358 -14.36 -22.77 1.76
N ARG A 359 -15.52 -23.24 2.24
CA ARG A 359 -15.62 -24.23 3.33
C ARG A 359 -14.98 -25.58 3.03
N ASP A 360 -14.89 -25.95 1.76
CA ASP A 360 -14.24 -27.17 1.29
C ASP A 360 -12.71 -27.03 1.19
N ASN A 361 -12.13 -25.94 1.71
CA ASN A 361 -10.73 -25.55 1.58
C ASN A 361 -10.28 -25.35 0.12
N SER A 362 -11.22 -25.21 -0.82
CA SER A 362 -10.89 -24.74 -2.16
C SER A 362 -10.63 -23.23 -2.15
N MET A 363 -9.76 -22.78 -3.06
CA MET A 363 -9.43 -21.37 -3.19
C MET A 363 -9.63 -20.88 -4.61
N TRP A 364 -10.25 -19.72 -4.76
CA TRP A 364 -10.33 -19.02 -6.04
C TRP A 364 -9.49 -17.75 -5.99
N TYR A 365 -8.57 -17.62 -6.94
CA TYR A 365 -7.84 -16.40 -7.18
C TYR A 365 -8.34 -15.75 -8.47
N ILE A 366 -8.65 -14.46 -8.40
CA ILE A 366 -8.98 -13.66 -9.57
C ILE A 366 -7.83 -12.69 -9.82
N SER A 367 -7.30 -12.69 -11.03
CA SER A 367 -6.27 -11.73 -11.44
C SER A 367 -6.86 -10.34 -11.67
N SER A 368 -6.01 -9.32 -11.77
CA SER A 368 -6.43 -7.95 -12.13
C SER A 368 -7.24 -7.92 -13.44
N TRP A 369 -6.92 -8.81 -14.39
CA TRP A 369 -7.61 -8.93 -15.67
C TRP A 369 -8.94 -9.72 -15.61
N GLY A 370 -9.37 -10.14 -14.42
CA GLY A 370 -10.61 -10.88 -14.22
C GLY A 370 -10.51 -12.38 -14.52
N ARG A 371 -9.31 -12.92 -14.76
CA ARG A 371 -9.13 -14.37 -14.97
C ARG A 371 -9.22 -15.10 -13.64
N LYS A 372 -10.15 -16.05 -13.56
CA LYS A 372 -10.32 -16.95 -12.42
C LYS A 372 -9.33 -18.11 -12.50
N ARG A 373 -8.71 -18.45 -11.38
CA ARG A 373 -7.94 -19.67 -11.15
C ARG A 373 -8.51 -20.36 -9.91
N GLU A 374 -8.75 -21.65 -10.01
CA GLU A 374 -9.26 -22.48 -8.92
C GLU A 374 -8.15 -23.41 -8.45
N PHE A 375 -8.02 -23.53 -7.14
CA PHE A 375 -7.07 -24.40 -6.46
C PHE A 375 -7.85 -25.39 -5.60
N ALA A 376 -7.54 -26.67 -5.78
CA ALA A 376 -8.11 -27.74 -4.99
C ALA A 376 -7.52 -27.73 -3.56
N PRO A 377 -8.26 -28.27 -2.57
CA PRO A 377 -7.76 -28.40 -1.21
C PRO A 377 -6.42 -29.15 -1.16
N GLY A 378 -5.42 -28.58 -0.48
CA GLY A 378 -4.08 -29.14 -0.33
C GLY A 378 -3.08 -28.80 -1.45
N GLN A 379 -3.49 -28.12 -2.53
CA GLN A 379 -2.55 -27.69 -3.58
C GLN A 379 -1.71 -26.46 -3.22
N VAL A 380 -2.12 -25.71 -2.20
CA VAL A 380 -1.49 -24.45 -1.80
C VAL A 380 -1.11 -24.54 -0.34
N THR A 381 0.20 -24.49 -0.09
CA THR A 381 0.80 -24.57 1.25
C THR A 381 0.89 -23.20 1.93
N SER A 382 1.09 -22.12 1.16
CA SER A 382 1.10 -20.76 1.68
C SER A 382 0.67 -19.75 0.62
N VAL A 383 0.13 -18.61 1.07
CA VAL A 383 -0.23 -17.48 0.20
C VAL A 383 0.56 -16.26 0.66
N ARG A 384 1.46 -15.77 -0.19
CA ARG A 384 2.17 -14.51 0.07
C ARG A 384 1.31 -13.35 -0.40
N LEU A 385 0.71 -12.63 0.55
CA LEU A 385 0.03 -11.36 0.27
C LEU A 385 1.10 -10.26 0.19
N THR A 386 1.22 -9.61 -0.96
CA THR A 386 2.10 -8.44 -1.11
C THR A 386 1.45 -7.22 -0.47
N ALA A 387 2.14 -6.61 0.49
CA ALA A 387 1.86 -5.33 1.15
C ALA A 387 0.38 -4.91 1.16
N ASN A 388 -0.34 -5.38 2.20
CA ASN A 388 -1.68 -4.91 2.56
C ASN A 388 -1.65 -3.46 3.05
#